data_AF-R7H0Q7-F1
#
_entry.id   AF-R7H0Q7-F1
#
_cell.length_a   1.000
_cell.length_b   1.000
_cell.length_c   1.000
_cell.angle_alpha   90.00
_cell.angle_beta   90.00
_cell.angle_gamma   90.00
#
_symmetry.space_group_name_H-M   'P 1'
#
loop_
_entity.id
_entity.type
_entity.pdbx_description
1 polymer ?
#
loop_
_entity_poly.entity_id
_entity_poly.type
_entity_poly.pdbx_seq_one_letter_code
_entity_poly.pdbx_strand_id
1 'polypeptide(L)'
;MNSNKALQNSNDELKYNNNELKYNNNELKNFNNELKDSNKALKDSNNELKDSNNELKDSNKALRNSNDELENTNTKRELMANAFIMLCYQYIERLESQRKLVIRKIRANQQNELLSILSSSKRGTEESQSFFSQFDKIFLSLYPSFVNELNSLLIPEAQIELKEDNELTPSLRVAALVRLGVTESPKIAGILSYSLQTIYNYRSTLKNNAIDKEHFEENLQKLCSVY
;
A
#
# COMPACT_ATOMS: atom_id res chain seq x y z
N MET A 1 -4.75 59.29 -88.93
CA MET A 1 -3.97 58.03 -88.87
C MET A 1 -3.09 57.94 -87.61
N ASN A 2 -2.47 59.02 -87.13
CA ASN A 2 -1.55 58.97 -85.97
C ASN A 2 -2.24 58.62 -84.61
N SER A 3 -3.43 59.16 -84.33
CA SER A 3 -4.17 58.88 -83.10
C SER A 3 -4.63 57.41 -82.97
N ASN A 4 -4.91 56.73 -84.07
CA ASN A 4 -5.38 55.34 -84.04
C ASN A 4 -4.25 54.35 -83.68
N LYS A 5 -3.00 54.67 -84.07
CA LYS A 5 -1.81 53.87 -83.72
C LYS A 5 -1.43 54.05 -82.25
N ALA A 6 -1.56 55.26 -81.70
CA ALA A 6 -1.35 55.52 -80.27
C ALA A 6 -2.39 54.79 -79.40
N LEU A 7 -3.66 54.78 -79.82
CA LEU A 7 -4.73 54.02 -79.16
C LEU A 7 -4.47 52.51 -79.19
N GLN A 8 -4.00 51.98 -80.33
CA GLN A 8 -3.63 50.56 -80.46
C GLN A 8 -2.51 50.17 -79.48
N ASN A 9 -1.42 50.95 -79.44
CA ASN A 9 -0.30 50.69 -78.52
C ASN A 9 -0.74 50.72 -77.05
N SER A 10 -1.57 51.69 -76.67
CA SER A 10 -2.10 51.80 -75.31
C SER A 10 -3.00 50.60 -74.97
N ASN A 11 -3.76 50.09 -75.92
CA ASN A 11 -4.60 48.90 -75.73
C ASN A 11 -3.76 47.62 -75.57
N ASP A 12 -2.66 47.49 -76.32
CA ASP A 12 -1.73 46.36 -76.19
C ASP A 12 -1.00 46.36 -74.84
N GLU A 13 -0.60 47.54 -74.35
CA GLU A 13 0.01 47.73 -73.02
C GLU A 13 -0.98 47.41 -71.89
N LEU A 14 -2.23 47.87 -72.00
CA LEU A 14 -3.29 47.52 -71.05
C LEU A 14 -3.55 46.00 -71.02
N LYS A 15 -3.52 45.33 -72.18
CA LYS A 15 -3.69 43.89 -72.28
C LYS A 15 -2.52 43.13 -71.63
N TYR A 16 -1.29 43.60 -71.82
CA TYR A 16 -0.11 43.06 -71.15
C TYR A 16 -0.23 43.18 -69.64
N ASN A 17 -0.51 44.39 -69.13
CA ASN A 17 -0.66 44.66 -67.70
C ASN A 17 -1.79 43.82 -67.08
N ASN A 18 -2.89 43.61 -67.79
CA ASN A 18 -4.00 42.79 -67.31
C ASN A 18 -3.61 41.29 -67.21
N ASN A 19 -2.83 40.78 -68.18
CA ASN A 19 -2.30 39.42 -68.10
C ASN A 19 -1.32 39.24 -66.94
N GLU A 20 -0.44 40.22 -66.69
CA GLU A 20 0.50 40.21 -65.57
C GLU A 20 -0.21 40.28 -64.22
N LEU A 21 -1.22 41.15 -64.07
CA LEU A 21 -2.09 41.20 -62.89
C LEU A 21 -2.81 39.87 -62.64
N LYS A 22 -3.29 39.20 -63.70
CA LYS A 22 -3.94 37.90 -63.58
C LYS A 22 -2.95 36.82 -63.12
N TYR A 23 -1.71 36.85 -63.62
CA TYR A 23 -0.65 35.97 -63.16
C TYR A 23 -0.34 36.19 -61.67
N ASN A 24 -0.10 37.44 -61.27
CA ASN A 24 0.19 37.79 -59.87
C ASN A 24 -0.95 37.40 -58.91
N ASN A 25 -2.21 37.57 -59.34
CA ASN A 25 -3.37 37.13 -58.56
C ASN A 25 -3.42 35.61 -58.37
N ASN A 26 -3.01 34.82 -59.37
CA ASN A 26 -2.94 33.38 -59.24
C ASN A 26 -1.82 32.96 -58.27
N GLU A 27 -0.64 33.59 -58.37
CA GLU A 27 0.48 33.34 -57.45
C GLU A 27 0.11 33.69 -56.00
N LEU A 28 -0.53 34.84 -55.76
CA LEU A 28 -1.03 35.22 -54.44
C LEU A 28 -2.05 34.22 -53.90
N LYS A 29 -2.91 33.68 -54.76
CA LYS A 29 -3.87 32.65 -54.37
C LYS A 29 -3.18 31.34 -53.98
N ASN A 30 -2.14 30.94 -54.72
CA ASN A 30 -1.34 29.77 -54.38
C ASN A 30 -0.65 29.94 -53.02
N PHE A 31 0.03 31.08 -52.81
CA PHE A 31 0.70 31.39 -51.55
C PHE A 31 -0.27 31.42 -50.36
N ASN A 32 -1.48 31.97 -50.54
CA ASN A 32 -2.51 31.95 -49.50
C ASN A 32 -2.99 30.53 -49.16
N ASN A 33 -3.06 29.63 -50.13
CA ASN A 33 -3.39 28.23 -49.88
C ASN A 33 -2.27 27.52 -49.10
N GLU A 34 -1.00 27.74 -49.48
CA GLU A 34 0.15 27.18 -48.77
C GLU A 34 0.21 27.67 -47.31
N LEU A 35 -0.03 28.96 -47.08
CA LEU A 35 -0.12 29.52 -45.72
C LEU A 35 -1.26 28.90 -44.91
N LYS A 36 -2.40 28.63 -45.55
CA LYS A 36 -3.54 27.98 -44.88
C LYS A 36 -3.20 26.55 -44.47
N ASP A 37 -2.52 25.81 -45.35
CA ASP A 37 -2.09 24.43 -45.07
C ASP A 37 -1.02 24.40 -43.98
N SER A 38 -0.06 25.33 -44.01
CA SER A 38 0.95 25.48 -42.95
C SER A 38 0.32 25.81 -41.59
N ASN A 39 -0.65 26.73 -41.54
CA ASN A 39 -1.38 27.05 -40.31
C ASN A 39 -2.18 25.86 -39.77
N LYS A 40 -2.74 25.04 -40.66
CA LYS A 40 -3.42 23.81 -40.26
C LYS A 40 -2.43 22.82 -39.64
N ALA A 41 -1.29 22.58 -40.29
CA ALA A 41 -0.26 21.69 -39.76
C ALA A 41 0.28 22.16 -38.39
N LEU A 42 0.48 23.47 -38.19
CA LEU A 42 0.87 24.02 -36.90
C LEU A 42 -0.19 23.81 -35.83
N LYS A 43 -1.47 23.94 -36.17
CA LYS A 43 -2.57 23.67 -35.24
C LYS A 43 -2.61 22.20 -34.83
N ASP A 44 -2.44 21.30 -35.79
CA ASP A 44 -2.43 19.86 -35.55
C ASP A 44 -1.23 19.48 -34.64
N SER A 45 -0.03 20.00 -34.94
CA SER A 45 1.16 19.79 -34.09
C SER A 45 1.00 20.37 -32.68
N ASN A 46 0.36 21.53 -32.52
CA ASN A 46 0.06 22.08 -31.20
C ASN A 46 -0.92 21.21 -30.40
N ASN A 47 -1.89 20.57 -31.07
CA ASN A 47 -2.79 19.64 -30.41
C ASN A 47 -2.04 18.38 -29.96
N GLU A 48 -1.20 17.80 -30.81
CA GLU A 48 -0.36 16.65 -30.47
C GLU A 48 0.55 16.95 -29.26
N LEU A 49 1.20 18.12 -29.25
CA LEU A 49 2.02 18.56 -28.11
C LEU A 49 1.20 18.69 -26.82
N LYS A 50 -0.03 19.20 -26.92
CA LYS A 50 -0.93 19.31 -25.76
C LYS A 50 -1.30 17.93 -25.23
N ASP A 51 -1.60 16.99 -26.11
CA ASP A 51 -1.96 15.62 -25.74
C ASP A 51 -0.76 14.90 -25.09
N SER A 52 0.44 14.99 -25.68
CA SER A 52 1.67 14.47 -25.07
C SER A 52 1.96 15.09 -23.70
N ASN A 53 1.69 16.39 -23.52
CA ASN A 53 1.87 17.04 -22.23
C ASN A 53 0.86 16.56 -21.17
N ASN A 54 -0.37 16.22 -21.57
CA ASN A 54 -1.35 15.61 -20.68
C ASN A 54 -0.91 14.19 -20.27
N GLU A 55 -0.44 13.38 -21.20
CA GLU A 55 0.09 12.03 -20.92
C GLU A 55 1.29 12.08 -19.97
N LEU A 56 2.21 13.04 -20.16
CA LEU A 56 3.33 13.29 -19.26
C LEU A 56 2.86 13.67 -17.85
N LYS A 57 1.80 14.47 -17.74
CA LYS A 57 1.23 14.86 -16.45
C LYS A 57 0.62 13.67 -15.72
N ASP A 58 -0.11 12.83 -16.44
CA ASP A 58 -0.72 11.62 -15.88
C ASP A 58 0.35 10.61 -15.46
N SER A 59 1.39 10.42 -16.27
CA SER A 59 2.55 9.58 -15.93
C SER A 59 3.28 10.08 -14.68
N ASN A 60 3.50 11.39 -14.57
CA ASN A 60 4.10 11.99 -13.37
C ASN A 60 3.22 11.80 -12.12
N LYS A 61 1.90 11.86 -12.26
CA LYS A 61 0.97 11.58 -11.16
C LYS A 61 1.06 10.11 -10.72
N ALA A 62 1.09 9.18 -11.67
CA ALA A 62 1.27 7.76 -11.38
C ALA A 62 2.60 7.46 -10.67
N LEU A 63 3.69 8.09 -11.12
CA LEU A 63 5.00 7.97 -10.47
C LEU A 63 5.00 8.50 -9.03
N ARG A 64 4.34 9.64 -8.77
CA ARG A 64 4.20 10.18 -7.41
C ARG A 64 3.44 9.22 -6.51
N ASN A 65 2.31 8.70 -6.97
CA ASN A 65 1.53 7.73 -6.20
C ASN A 65 2.35 6.48 -5.86
N SER A 66 3.10 5.94 -6.83
CA SER A 66 3.96 4.77 -6.60
C SER A 66 5.11 5.07 -5.64
N ASN A 67 5.68 6.27 -5.68
CA ASN A 67 6.68 6.69 -4.68
C ASN A 67 6.08 6.78 -3.27
N ASP A 68 4.87 7.34 -3.13
CA ASP A 68 4.17 7.44 -1.84
C ASP A 68 3.85 6.03 -1.26
N GLU A 69 3.45 5.09 -2.12
CA GLU A 69 3.24 3.67 -1.75
C GLU A 69 4.54 2.97 -1.33
N LEU A 70 5.64 3.22 -2.04
CA LEU A 70 6.96 2.70 -1.70
C LEU A 70 7.47 3.26 -0.37
N GLU A 71 7.28 4.56 -0.11
CA GLU A 71 7.64 5.19 1.16
C GLU A 71 6.85 4.56 2.32
N ASN A 72 5.52 4.41 2.17
CA ASN A 72 4.67 3.75 3.16
C ASN A 72 5.13 2.30 3.42
N THR A 73 5.46 1.56 2.37
CA THR A 73 5.98 0.19 2.47
C THR A 73 7.31 0.16 3.23
N ASN A 74 8.21 1.10 2.97
CA ASN A 74 9.48 1.20 3.68
C ASN A 74 9.26 1.53 5.16
N THR A 75 8.40 2.48 5.49
CA THR A 75 8.04 2.79 6.88
C THR A 75 7.51 1.56 7.61
N LYS A 76 6.61 0.78 6.98
CA LYS A 76 6.10 -0.48 7.55
C LYS A 76 7.21 -1.50 7.79
N ARG A 77 8.13 -1.67 6.84
CA ARG A 77 9.29 -2.57 6.99
C ARG A 77 10.21 -2.12 8.13
N GLU A 78 10.47 -0.83 8.28
CA GLU A 78 11.27 -0.28 9.38
C GLU A 78 10.60 -0.51 10.74
N LEU A 79 9.28 -0.31 10.83
CA LEU A 79 8.52 -0.62 12.04
C LEU A 79 8.58 -2.12 12.39
N MET A 80 8.49 -3.01 11.40
CA MET A 80 8.65 -4.46 11.59
C MET A 80 10.05 -4.81 12.08
N ALA A 81 11.09 -4.23 11.49
CA ALA A 81 12.48 -4.45 11.91
C ALA A 81 12.71 -3.95 13.35
N ASN A 82 12.21 -2.77 13.69
CA ASN A 82 12.27 -2.23 15.05
C ASN A 82 11.53 -3.13 16.06
N ALA A 83 10.33 -3.60 15.72
CA ALA A 83 9.56 -4.53 16.54
C ALA A 83 10.33 -5.84 16.77
N PHE A 84 10.93 -6.41 15.72
CA PHE A 84 11.76 -7.61 15.83
C PHE A 84 12.98 -7.39 16.72
N ILE A 85 13.71 -6.28 16.54
CA ILE A 85 14.87 -5.93 17.36
C ILE A 85 14.46 -5.75 18.83
N MET A 86 13.32 -5.12 19.10
CA MET A 86 12.78 -4.96 20.46
C MET A 86 12.44 -6.30 21.10
N LEU A 87 11.82 -7.23 20.36
CA LEU A 87 11.57 -8.59 20.85
C LEU A 87 12.88 -9.33 21.15
N CYS A 88 13.87 -9.25 20.26
CA CYS A 88 15.20 -9.84 20.49
C CYS A 88 15.87 -9.26 21.73
N TYR A 89 15.87 -7.93 21.88
CA TYR A 89 16.46 -7.24 23.03
C TYR A 89 15.84 -7.73 24.34
N GLN A 90 14.51 -7.77 24.42
CA GLN A 90 13.84 -8.25 25.63
C GLN A 90 14.07 -9.72 25.93
N TYR A 91 14.12 -10.55 24.88
CA TYR A 91 14.46 -11.96 25.05
C TYR A 91 15.87 -12.13 25.62
N ILE A 92 16.84 -11.37 25.11
CA ILE A 92 18.23 -11.36 25.63
C ILE A 92 18.26 -10.91 27.09
N GLU A 93 17.65 -9.77 27.42
CA GLU A 93 17.56 -9.26 28.80
C GLU A 93 16.93 -10.29 29.75
N ARG A 94 15.87 -10.97 29.30
CA ARG A 94 15.20 -12.02 30.08
C ARG A 94 16.10 -13.23 30.31
N LEU A 95 16.75 -13.74 29.27
CA LEU A 95 17.71 -14.85 29.39
C LEU A 95 18.87 -14.48 30.32
N GLU A 96 19.37 -13.25 30.23
CA GLU A 96 20.41 -12.75 31.12
C GLU A 96 19.95 -12.71 32.58
N SER A 97 18.76 -12.17 32.84
CA SER A 97 18.17 -12.08 34.17
C SER A 97 17.95 -13.47 34.79
N GLN A 98 17.42 -14.41 34.00
CA GLN A 98 17.27 -15.81 34.41
C GLN A 98 18.62 -16.47 34.71
N ARG A 99 19.63 -16.28 33.85
CA ARG A 99 21.00 -16.77 34.07
C ARG A 99 21.59 -16.22 35.37
N LYS A 100 21.46 -14.91 35.63
CA LYS A 100 21.93 -14.26 36.87
C LYS A 100 21.22 -14.84 38.11
N LEU A 101 19.91 -15.06 38.03
CA LEU A 101 19.13 -15.66 39.12
C LEU A 101 19.60 -17.08 39.44
N VAL A 102 19.76 -17.92 38.42
CA VAL A 102 20.23 -19.32 38.57
C VAL A 102 21.60 -19.34 39.25
N ILE A 103 22.57 -18.57 38.73
CA ILE A 103 23.92 -18.50 39.29
C ILE A 103 23.89 -18.06 40.76
N ARG A 104 23.11 -17.01 41.08
CA ARG A 104 22.98 -16.50 42.45
C ARG A 104 22.43 -17.55 43.41
N LYS A 105 21.36 -18.25 43.02
CA LYS A 105 20.73 -19.29 43.86
C LYS A 105 21.63 -20.51 44.07
N ILE A 106 22.34 -20.94 43.02
CA ILE A 106 23.31 -22.05 43.14
C ILE A 106 24.47 -21.66 44.07
N ARG A 107 25.04 -20.46 43.92
CA ARG A 107 26.14 -19.98 44.79
C ARG A 107 25.73 -19.84 46.25
N ALA A 108 24.47 -19.52 46.52
CA ALA A 108 23.91 -19.45 47.87
C ALA A 108 23.48 -20.83 48.43
N ASN A 109 23.73 -21.93 47.71
CA ASN A 109 23.27 -23.29 48.04
C ASN A 109 21.74 -23.41 48.20
N GLN A 110 20.98 -22.58 47.47
CA GLN A 110 19.52 -22.51 47.49
C GLN A 110 18.88 -23.33 46.34
N GLN A 111 19.35 -24.57 46.10
CA GLN A 111 18.90 -25.35 44.94
C GLN A 111 17.42 -25.76 45.02
N ASN A 112 16.92 -26.10 46.21
CA ASN A 112 15.52 -26.48 46.41
C ASN A 112 14.55 -25.32 46.14
N GLU A 113 14.93 -24.10 46.54
CA GLU A 113 14.18 -22.89 46.24
C GLU A 113 14.25 -22.54 44.74
N LEU A 114 15.41 -22.75 44.11
CA LEU A 114 15.53 -22.58 42.66
C LEU A 114 14.61 -23.56 41.91
N LEU A 115 14.55 -24.82 42.34
CA LEU A 115 13.66 -25.81 41.73
C LEU A 115 12.19 -25.42 41.91
N SER A 116 11.78 -24.99 43.11
CA SER A 116 10.39 -24.53 43.32
C SER A 116 10.05 -23.31 42.46
N ILE A 117 11.02 -22.40 42.29
CA ILE A 117 10.92 -21.25 41.39
C ILE A 117 10.73 -21.69 39.92
N LEU A 118 11.59 -22.57 39.42
CA LEU A 118 11.59 -22.98 38.01
C LEU A 118 10.40 -23.90 37.67
N SER A 119 9.92 -24.67 38.63
CA SER A 119 8.76 -25.56 38.47
C SER A 119 7.42 -24.86 38.67
N SER A 120 7.39 -23.61 39.14
CA SER A 120 6.14 -22.88 39.35
C SER A 120 5.53 -22.37 38.02
N SER A 121 4.30 -22.79 37.70
CA SER A 121 3.61 -22.35 36.47
C SER A 121 3.18 -20.87 36.50
N LYS A 122 3.12 -20.26 37.70
CA LYS A 122 2.68 -18.88 37.93
C LYS A 122 3.57 -17.85 37.22
N ARG A 123 4.86 -18.14 37.04
CA ARG A 123 5.75 -17.30 36.21
C ARG A 123 5.40 -17.37 34.73
N GLY A 124 5.02 -18.56 34.24
CA GLY A 124 4.57 -18.73 32.86
C GLY A 124 3.36 -17.86 32.54
N THR A 125 2.42 -17.68 33.48
CA THR A 125 1.22 -16.85 33.26
C THR A 125 1.51 -15.35 33.20
N GLU A 126 2.39 -14.82 34.08
CA GLU A 126 2.79 -13.41 34.06
C GLU A 126 3.66 -13.09 32.83
N GLU A 127 4.56 -14.00 32.46
CA GLU A 127 5.41 -13.87 31.28
C GLU A 127 4.60 -13.89 29.98
N SER A 128 3.59 -14.78 29.87
CA SER A 128 2.69 -14.80 28.71
C SER A 128 1.86 -13.51 28.60
N GLN A 129 1.40 -12.92 29.72
CA GLN A 129 0.69 -11.64 29.66
C GLN A 129 1.55 -10.49 29.16
N SER A 130 2.80 -10.37 29.64
CA SER A 130 3.74 -9.35 29.16
C SER A 130 3.99 -9.49 27.65
N PHE A 131 4.18 -10.73 27.18
CA PHE A 131 4.31 -11.02 25.76
C PHE A 131 3.06 -10.58 24.98
N PHE A 132 1.86 -10.90 25.46
CA PHE A 132 0.62 -10.54 24.78
C PHE A 132 0.39 -9.04 24.69
N SER A 133 0.60 -8.28 25.77
CA SER A 133 0.41 -6.83 25.73
C SER A 133 1.36 -6.17 24.73
N GLN A 134 2.58 -6.69 24.60
CA GLN A 134 3.53 -6.20 23.59
C GLN A 134 3.17 -6.62 22.17
N PHE A 135 2.79 -7.89 21.99
CA PHE A 135 2.31 -8.38 20.71
C PHE A 135 1.15 -7.53 20.21
N ASP A 136 0.15 -7.29 21.07
CA ASP A 136 -1.04 -6.49 20.74
C ASP A 136 -0.65 -5.07 20.30
N LYS A 137 0.23 -4.39 21.07
CA LYS A 137 0.71 -3.03 20.74
C LYS A 137 1.46 -2.98 19.41
N ILE A 138 2.40 -3.90 19.21
CA ILE A 138 3.18 -3.97 17.97
C ILE A 138 2.26 -4.27 16.79
N PHE A 139 1.37 -5.26 16.95
CA PHE A 139 0.48 -5.69 15.90
C PHE A 139 -0.50 -4.59 15.48
N LEU A 140 -1.14 -3.91 16.43
CA LEU A 140 -2.05 -2.80 16.14
C LEU A 140 -1.35 -1.58 15.55
N SER A 141 -0.08 -1.35 15.90
CA SER A 141 0.74 -0.31 15.27
C SER A 141 1.03 -0.63 13.79
N LEU A 142 1.29 -1.90 13.48
CA LEU A 142 1.55 -2.35 12.10
C LEU A 142 0.28 -2.49 11.26
N TYR A 143 -0.84 -2.85 11.89
CA TYR A 143 -2.12 -3.14 11.25
C TYR A 143 -3.28 -2.40 11.94
N PRO A 144 -3.32 -1.05 11.86
CA PRO A 144 -4.29 -0.25 12.62
C PRO A 144 -5.75 -0.46 12.19
N SER A 145 -5.98 -0.86 10.94
CA SER A 145 -7.33 -1.16 10.41
C SER A 145 -7.77 -2.61 10.63
N PHE A 146 -6.92 -3.47 11.20
CA PHE A 146 -7.15 -4.93 11.26
C PHE A 146 -8.50 -5.31 11.86
N VAL A 147 -8.86 -4.74 13.00
CA VAL A 147 -10.11 -5.11 13.70
C VAL A 147 -11.33 -4.73 12.85
N ASN A 148 -11.30 -3.56 12.22
CA ASN A 148 -12.40 -3.09 11.37
C ASN A 148 -12.54 -3.96 10.11
N GLU A 149 -11.41 -4.29 9.47
CA GLU A 149 -11.40 -5.14 8.28
C GLU A 149 -11.82 -6.58 8.62
N LEU A 150 -11.37 -7.13 9.76
CA LEU A 150 -11.81 -8.43 10.24
C LEU A 150 -13.32 -8.45 10.50
N ASN A 151 -13.84 -7.42 11.18
CA ASN A 151 -15.27 -7.31 11.47
C ASN A 151 -16.11 -7.17 10.20
N SER A 152 -15.53 -6.67 9.10
CA SER A 152 -16.19 -6.64 7.78
C SER A 152 -16.32 -8.02 7.14
N LEU A 153 -15.57 -9.03 7.62
CA LEU A 153 -15.72 -10.44 7.21
C LEU A 153 -16.73 -11.21 8.08
N LEU A 154 -17.20 -10.63 9.19
CA LEU A 154 -18.09 -11.26 10.15
C LEU A 154 -19.52 -10.73 10.04
N ILE A 155 -20.50 -11.54 10.42
CA ILE A 155 -21.88 -11.07 10.55
C ILE A 155 -21.98 -9.97 11.64
N PRO A 156 -22.90 -9.00 11.51
CA PRO A 156 -22.99 -7.86 12.42
C PRO A 156 -23.05 -8.23 13.91
N GLU A 157 -23.76 -9.32 14.24
CA GLU A 157 -23.97 -9.78 15.62
C GLU A 157 -22.73 -10.43 16.25
N ALA A 158 -21.74 -10.78 15.43
CA ALA A 158 -20.54 -11.50 15.85
C ALA A 158 -19.26 -10.67 15.73
N GLN A 159 -19.38 -9.37 15.46
CA GLN A 159 -18.25 -8.45 15.44
C GLN A 159 -17.60 -8.37 16.83
N ILE A 160 -16.27 -8.26 16.83
CA ILE A 160 -15.47 -8.34 18.05
C ILE A 160 -14.84 -6.97 18.29
N GLU A 161 -14.98 -6.48 19.52
CA GLU A 161 -14.34 -5.24 19.96
C GLU A 161 -13.02 -5.53 20.69
N LEU A 162 -12.17 -4.49 20.78
CA LEU A 162 -11.00 -4.52 21.64
C LEU A 162 -11.41 -4.59 23.11
N LYS A 163 -10.50 -5.09 23.94
CA LYS A 163 -10.63 -5.00 25.40
C LYS A 163 -10.37 -3.56 25.87
N GLU A 164 -10.63 -3.32 27.15
CA GLU A 164 -10.10 -2.17 27.88
C GLU A 164 -8.60 -2.01 27.60
N ASP A 165 -8.13 -0.76 27.51
CA ASP A 165 -6.75 -0.38 27.15
C ASP A 165 -6.30 -0.71 25.70
N ASN A 166 -7.23 -0.88 24.76
CA ASN A 166 -6.94 -1.21 23.35
C ASN A 166 -6.18 -2.54 23.15
N GLU A 167 -6.44 -3.53 24.01
CA GLU A 167 -5.83 -4.86 23.88
C GLU A 167 -6.68 -5.81 23.01
N LEU A 168 -6.01 -6.76 22.35
CA LEU A 168 -6.69 -7.79 21.56
C LEU A 168 -7.34 -8.82 22.49
N THR A 169 -8.55 -9.25 22.11
CA THR A 169 -9.15 -10.45 22.70
C THR A 169 -8.38 -11.70 22.27
N PRO A 170 -8.48 -12.84 22.99
CA PRO A 170 -7.85 -14.09 22.55
C PRO A 170 -8.24 -14.51 21.13
N SER A 171 -9.51 -14.30 20.75
CA SER A 171 -9.99 -14.56 19.39
C SER A 171 -9.32 -13.65 18.35
N LEU A 172 -9.18 -12.36 18.66
CA LEU A 172 -8.43 -11.43 17.81
C LEU A 172 -6.95 -11.80 17.69
N ARG A 173 -6.30 -12.27 18.77
CA ARG A 173 -4.90 -12.74 18.72
C ARG A 173 -4.74 -13.98 17.84
N VAL A 174 -5.69 -14.92 17.87
CA VAL A 174 -5.72 -16.07 16.95
C VAL A 174 -5.84 -15.58 15.51
N ALA A 175 -6.77 -14.67 15.22
CA ALA A 175 -6.96 -14.12 13.88
C ALA A 175 -5.72 -13.36 13.38
N ALA A 176 -5.10 -12.56 14.25
CA ALA A 176 -3.86 -11.83 13.99
C ALA A 176 -2.70 -12.78 13.64
N LEU A 177 -2.54 -13.89 14.38
CA LEU A 177 -1.51 -14.88 14.08
C LEU A 177 -1.73 -15.57 12.72
N VAL A 178 -2.98 -15.90 12.37
CA VAL A 178 -3.32 -16.43 11.04
C VAL A 178 -2.99 -15.39 9.96
N ARG A 179 -3.33 -14.11 10.19
CA ARG A 179 -2.98 -13.00 9.30
C ARG A 179 -1.47 -12.85 9.09
N LEU A 180 -0.67 -13.12 10.11
CA LEU A 180 0.80 -13.14 10.03
C LEU A 180 1.37 -14.41 9.39
N GLY A 181 0.53 -15.33 8.92
CA GLY A 181 0.94 -16.58 8.25
C GLY A 181 1.17 -17.75 9.21
N VAL A 182 0.86 -17.61 10.50
CA VAL A 182 0.88 -18.73 11.46
C VAL A 182 -0.46 -19.45 11.39
N THR A 183 -0.57 -20.39 10.45
CA THR A 183 -1.82 -21.12 10.17
C THR A 183 -1.97 -22.44 10.95
N GLU A 184 -0.87 -22.98 11.46
CA GLU A 184 -0.85 -24.25 12.19
C GLU A 184 -1.39 -24.08 13.63
N SER A 185 -2.51 -24.72 13.94
CA SER A 185 -3.11 -24.65 15.29
C SER A 185 -2.18 -25.06 16.44
N PRO A 186 -1.30 -26.08 16.31
CA PRO A 186 -0.31 -26.38 17.34
C PRO A 186 0.69 -25.24 17.60
N LYS A 187 1.09 -24.50 16.55
CA LYS A 187 2.00 -23.34 16.70
C LYS A 187 1.29 -22.18 17.40
N ILE A 188 0.06 -21.87 17.00
CA ILE A 188 -0.77 -20.85 17.66
C ILE A 188 -0.97 -21.20 19.14
N ALA A 189 -1.28 -22.47 19.45
CA ALA A 189 -1.46 -22.96 20.82
C ALA A 189 -0.19 -22.74 21.66
N GLY A 190 0.98 -23.06 21.10
CA GLY A 190 2.27 -22.81 21.75
C GLY A 190 2.54 -21.33 22.02
N ILE A 191 2.30 -20.46 21.03
CA ILE A 191 2.50 -19.00 21.16
C ILE A 191 1.56 -18.39 22.19
N LEU A 192 0.28 -18.75 22.13
CA LEU A 192 -0.75 -18.20 23.02
C LEU A 192 -0.86 -18.93 24.36
N SER A 193 0.00 -19.93 24.62
CA SER A 193 -0.05 -20.75 25.84
C SER A 193 -1.44 -21.33 26.12
N TYR A 194 -2.19 -21.68 25.07
CA TYR A 194 -3.52 -22.29 25.16
C TYR A 194 -3.48 -23.76 24.80
N SER A 195 -4.51 -24.50 25.24
CA SER A 195 -4.70 -25.86 24.75
C SER A 195 -5.01 -25.87 23.26
N LEU A 196 -4.63 -26.96 22.57
CA LEU A 196 -4.96 -27.13 21.15
C LEU A 196 -6.47 -27.04 20.90
N GLN A 197 -7.29 -27.62 21.79
CA GLN A 197 -8.75 -27.55 21.71
C GLN A 197 -9.26 -26.10 21.79
N THR A 198 -8.70 -25.30 22.69
CA THR A 198 -9.07 -23.88 22.82
C THR A 198 -8.84 -23.11 21.52
N ILE A 199 -7.73 -23.37 20.83
CA ILE A 199 -7.44 -22.75 19.53
C ILE A 199 -8.43 -23.21 18.46
N TYR A 200 -8.76 -24.51 18.40
CA TYR A 200 -9.78 -25.00 17.48
C TYR A 200 -11.14 -24.34 17.71
N ASN A 201 -11.54 -24.15 18.97
CA ASN A 201 -12.79 -23.48 19.31
C ASN A 201 -12.80 -22.02 18.83
N TYR A 202 -11.73 -21.27 19.03
CA TYR A 202 -11.64 -19.89 18.54
C TYR A 202 -11.71 -19.81 17.00
N ARG A 203 -10.95 -20.65 16.28
CA ARG A 203 -11.01 -20.71 14.81
C ARG A 203 -12.39 -21.07 14.30
N SER A 204 -13.01 -22.10 14.89
CA SER A 204 -14.34 -22.55 14.51
C SER A 204 -15.39 -21.47 14.76
N THR A 205 -15.31 -20.77 15.89
CA THR A 205 -16.23 -19.67 16.22
C THR A 205 -16.13 -18.54 15.19
N LEU A 206 -14.91 -18.09 14.88
CA LEU A 206 -14.68 -17.07 13.85
C LEU A 206 -15.22 -17.51 12.49
N LYS A 207 -14.86 -18.72 12.04
CA LYS A 207 -15.30 -19.26 10.75
C LYS A 207 -16.82 -19.42 10.68
N ASN A 208 -17.47 -19.87 11.75
CA ASN A 208 -18.92 -20.08 11.76
C ASN A 208 -19.71 -18.77 11.70
N ASN A 209 -19.09 -17.67 12.16
CA ASN A 209 -19.65 -16.32 12.15
C ASN A 209 -19.20 -15.49 10.93
N ALA A 210 -18.39 -16.07 10.04
CA ALA A 210 -17.96 -15.41 8.82
C ALA A 210 -19.10 -15.32 7.80
N ILE A 211 -19.13 -14.22 7.03
CA ILE A 211 -20.04 -14.01 5.91
C ILE A 211 -19.73 -15.04 4.80
N ASP A 212 -18.45 -15.18 4.44
CA ASP A 212 -17.94 -16.24 3.58
C ASP A 212 -17.12 -17.24 4.41
N LYS A 213 -17.76 -18.37 4.73
CA LYS A 213 -17.14 -19.43 5.54
C LYS A 213 -16.12 -20.24 4.76
N GLU A 214 -16.27 -20.35 3.45
CA GLU A 214 -15.43 -21.21 2.61
C GLU A 214 -14.04 -20.59 2.48
N HIS A 215 -13.97 -19.30 2.18
CA HIS A 215 -12.71 -18.57 1.97
C HIS A 215 -12.27 -17.73 3.18
N PHE A 216 -12.88 -17.92 4.35
CA PHE A 216 -12.63 -17.07 5.53
C PHE A 216 -11.15 -16.92 5.86
N GLU A 217 -10.40 -18.03 5.94
CA GLU A 217 -8.98 -17.97 6.32
C GLU A 217 -8.09 -17.35 5.23
N GLU A 218 -8.44 -17.52 3.95
CA GLU A 218 -7.74 -16.85 2.85
C GLU A 218 -7.98 -15.35 2.86
N ASN A 219 -9.23 -14.94 3.08
CA ASN A 219 -9.62 -13.54 3.21
C ASN A 219 -8.97 -12.90 4.44
N LEU A 220 -8.90 -13.64 5.55
CA LEU A 220 -8.22 -13.22 6.77
C LEU A 220 -6.73 -12.95 6.54
N GLN A 221 -6.04 -13.80 5.76
CA GLN A 221 -4.62 -13.60 5.43
C GLN A 221 -4.37 -12.37 4.55
N LYS A 222 -5.37 -11.96 3.75
CA LYS A 222 -5.32 -10.82 2.84
C LYS A 222 -5.72 -9.49 3.48
N LEU A 223 -6.17 -9.47 4.73
CA LEU A 223 -6.54 -8.21 5.39
C LEU A 223 -5.36 -7.22 5.43
N CYS A 224 -5.62 -5.92 5.44
CA CYS A 224 -4.59 -4.88 5.54
C CYS A 224 -3.47 -4.99 4.49
N SER A 225 -3.73 -5.65 3.36
CA SER A 225 -2.81 -5.67 2.22
C SER A 225 -2.83 -4.30 1.57
N VAL A 226 -1.65 -3.71 1.36
CA VAL A 226 -1.52 -2.62 0.39
C VAL A 226 -1.36 -3.31 -0.95
N TYR A 227 -2.33 -3.11 -1.85
CA TYR A 227 -2.21 -3.52 -3.25
C TYR A 227 -1.28 -2.57 -3.98
#